data_AF-A0A844BDH3-F1
#
_entry.id   AF-A0A844BDH3-F1
#
_cell.length_a   1.000
_cell.length_b   1.000
_cell.length_c   1.000
_cell.angle_alpha   90.00
_cell.angle_beta   90.00
_cell.angle_gamma   90.00
#
_symmetry.space_group_name_H-M   'P 1'
#
loop_
_entity.id
_entity.type
_entity.pdbx_description
1 polymer ?
#
loop_
_entity_poly.entity_id
_entity_poly.type
_entity_poly.pdbx_seq_one_letter_code
_entity_poly.pdbx_strand_id
1 'polypeptide(L)'
;MKTLFVITGSMFACATAFAQMSPVGLWRNIDDKTGEAKAEIRIIETTGVISGKIEKRIGKGAKPGEVCEECRDERKGKPVDGLEIIRGAKKAEGKDVWEDGKILDPENGREYTLRLTPVDGGKKLEVRGSFGPFGRTQTWVRVN
;
A
#
# COMPACT_ATOMS: atom_id res chain seq x y z
N MET A 1 -17.32 63.84 -2.93
CA MET A 1 -17.85 62.58 -3.51
C MET A 1 -16.74 62.00 -4.40
N LYS A 2 -16.22 60.78 -4.28
CA LYS A 2 -16.48 59.59 -3.46
C LYS A 2 -15.13 58.85 -3.37
N THR A 3 -14.67 58.53 -2.16
CA THR A 3 -13.48 57.70 -1.95
C THR A 3 -13.83 56.25 -2.27
N LEU A 4 -13.21 55.65 -3.28
CA LEU A 4 -13.40 54.24 -3.61
C LEU A 4 -12.46 53.39 -2.74
N PHE A 5 -13.03 52.68 -1.76
CA PHE A 5 -12.34 51.61 -1.05
C PHE A 5 -12.44 50.34 -1.90
N VAL A 6 -11.31 49.86 -2.44
CA VAL A 6 -11.22 48.53 -3.07
C VAL A 6 -10.91 47.53 -1.96
N ILE A 7 -11.92 46.76 -1.55
CA ILE A 7 -11.75 45.64 -0.63
C ILE A 7 -11.29 44.44 -1.47
N THR A 8 -10.00 44.14 -1.45
CA THR A 8 -9.44 42.92 -2.03
C THR A 8 -9.84 41.74 -1.15
N GLY A 9 -10.93 41.05 -1.53
CA GLY A 9 -11.37 39.83 -0.86
C GLY A 9 -10.37 38.69 -1.09
N SER A 10 -9.63 38.32 -0.05
CA SER A 10 -8.75 37.16 -0.07
C SER A 10 -9.61 35.89 0.01
N MET A 11 -9.70 35.17 -1.11
CA MET A 11 -10.45 33.92 -1.22
C MET A 11 -9.63 32.80 -0.58
N PHE A 12 -9.92 32.48 0.68
CA PHE A 12 -9.37 31.31 1.36
C PHE A 12 -9.94 30.05 0.72
N ALA A 13 -9.20 29.45 -0.22
CA ALA A 13 -9.55 28.16 -0.80
C ALA A 13 -9.28 27.07 0.26
N CYS A 14 -10.33 26.62 0.93
CA CYS A 14 -10.28 25.39 1.74
C CYS A 14 -9.99 24.22 0.80
N ALA A 15 -8.74 23.75 0.77
CA ALA A 15 -8.39 22.48 0.16
C ALA A 15 -9.05 21.36 0.98
N THR A 16 -10.20 20.88 0.52
CA THR A 16 -10.78 19.64 1.05
C THR A 16 -9.85 18.51 0.68
N ALA A 17 -9.19 17.91 1.67
CA ALA A 17 -8.42 16.68 1.51
C ALA A 17 -9.39 15.55 1.14
N PHE A 18 -9.70 15.41 -0.15
CA PHE A 18 -10.41 14.25 -0.66
C PHE A 18 -9.54 13.03 -0.41
N ALA A 19 -10.09 12.05 0.32
CA ALA A 19 -9.41 10.81 0.56
C ALA A 19 -9.15 10.12 -0.80
N GLN A 20 -7.87 9.92 -1.13
CA GLN A 20 -7.44 9.51 -2.45
C GLN A 20 -7.77 8.02 -2.64
N MET A 21 -8.59 7.70 -3.65
CA MET A 21 -8.86 6.33 -4.11
C MET A 21 -7.64 5.77 -4.84
N SER A 22 -6.55 5.57 -4.11
CA SER A 22 -5.26 5.12 -4.62
C SER A 22 -4.57 4.19 -3.63
N PRO A 23 -3.86 3.15 -4.11
CA PRO A 23 -3.06 2.29 -3.25
C PRO A 23 -1.78 3.00 -2.75
N VAL A 24 -1.39 4.14 -3.31
CA VAL A 24 -0.20 4.88 -2.89
C VAL A 24 -0.37 5.39 -1.46
N GLY A 25 0.61 5.14 -0.61
CA GLY A 25 0.61 5.54 0.80
C GLY A 25 1.23 4.51 1.73
N LEU A 26 1.06 4.75 3.03
CA LEU A 26 1.50 3.85 4.09
C LEU A 26 0.30 3.06 4.63
N TRP A 27 0.48 1.76 4.79
CA TRP A 27 -0.59 0.82 5.12
C TRP A 27 -0.16 -0.14 6.22
N ARG A 28 -1.09 -0.52 7.10
CA ARG A 28 -0.92 -1.64 8.03
C ARG A 28 -1.63 -2.87 7.52
N ASN A 29 -0.91 -3.97 7.37
CA ASN A 29 -1.54 -5.27 7.17
C ASN A 29 -2.02 -5.84 8.51
N ILE A 30 -3.19 -6.47 8.50
CA ILE A 30 -3.84 -7.02 9.69
C ILE A 30 -3.77 -8.55 9.60
N ASP A 31 -3.40 -9.20 10.70
CA ASP A 31 -3.51 -10.65 10.82
C ASP A 31 -4.99 -11.04 10.96
N ASP A 32 -5.51 -11.81 10.01
CA ASP A 32 -6.94 -12.16 9.97
C ASP A 32 -7.38 -13.04 11.16
N LYS A 33 -6.44 -13.68 11.88
CA LYS A 33 -6.75 -14.52 13.05
C LYS A 33 -6.72 -13.72 14.35
N THR A 34 -5.74 -12.84 14.51
CA THR A 34 -5.52 -12.12 15.77
C THR A 34 -6.06 -10.69 15.76
N GLY A 35 -6.29 -10.11 14.58
CA GLY A 35 -6.64 -8.70 14.41
C GLY A 35 -5.49 -7.73 14.68
N GLU A 36 -4.27 -8.24 14.95
CA GLU A 36 -3.10 -7.41 15.21
C GLU A 36 -2.44 -6.93 13.91
N ALA A 37 -1.93 -5.71 13.92
CA ALA A 37 -1.14 -5.19 12.81
C ALA A 37 0.24 -5.83 12.78
N LYS A 38 0.67 -6.36 11.63
CA LYS A 38 1.96 -7.08 11.52
C LYS A 38 3.09 -6.17 11.05
N ALA A 39 2.84 -5.33 10.05
CA ALA A 39 3.83 -4.45 9.44
C ALA A 39 3.19 -3.19 8.87
N GLU A 40 4.02 -2.16 8.69
CA GLU A 40 3.74 -0.98 7.88
C GLU A 40 4.40 -1.16 6.51
N ILE A 41 3.59 -1.09 5.45
CA ILE A 41 3.99 -1.26 4.06
C ILE A 41 3.81 0.06 3.33
N ARG A 42 4.90 0.57 2.74
CA ARG A 42 4.85 1.75 1.89
C ARG A 42 4.68 1.35 0.45
N ILE A 43 3.64 1.87 -0.18
CA ILE A 43 3.34 1.71 -1.61
C ILE A 43 3.61 3.05 -2.30
N ILE A 44 4.36 3.00 -3.40
CA ILE A 44 4.65 4.15 -4.26
C ILE A 44 4.28 3.85 -5.70
N GLU A 45 4.11 4.91 -6.48
CA GLU A 45 3.91 4.83 -7.92
C GLU A 45 5.05 5.55 -8.63
N THR A 46 5.64 4.92 -9.63
CA THR A 46 6.66 5.51 -10.49
C THR A 46 6.29 5.25 -11.93
N THR A 47 6.01 6.31 -12.69
CA THR A 47 5.63 6.23 -14.10
C THR A 47 4.48 5.25 -14.36
N GLY A 48 3.43 5.30 -13.52
CA GLY A 48 2.25 4.43 -13.67
C GLY A 48 2.39 3.02 -13.11
N VAL A 49 3.56 2.68 -12.53
CA VAL A 49 3.85 1.35 -11.98
C VAL A 49 3.94 1.41 -10.47
N ILE A 50 3.18 0.52 -9.81
CA ILE A 50 3.15 0.36 -8.37
C ILE A 50 4.27 -0.57 -7.92
N SER A 51 4.99 -0.11 -6.89
CA SER A 51 5.91 -0.92 -6.09
C SER A 51 5.61 -0.71 -4.62
N GLY A 52 6.04 -1.65 -3.78
CA GLY A 52 5.84 -1.52 -2.34
C GLY A 52 6.84 -2.33 -1.53
N LYS A 53 7.20 -1.77 -0.37
CA LYS A 53 8.18 -2.36 0.55
C LYS A 53 7.67 -2.37 1.98
N ILE A 54 8.13 -3.34 2.75
CA ILE A 54 7.94 -3.36 4.21
C ILE A 54 8.76 -2.21 4.78
N GLU A 55 8.12 -1.14 5.24
CA GLU A 55 8.82 -0.02 5.87
C GLU A 55 9.29 -0.40 7.28
N LYS A 56 8.43 -1.10 8.02
CA LYS A 56 8.75 -1.59 9.36
C LYS A 56 7.80 -2.71 9.78
N ARG A 57 8.33 -3.76 10.41
CA ARG A 57 7.51 -4.73 11.16
C ARG A 57 7.17 -4.21 12.55
N ILE A 58 5.90 -4.32 12.94
CA ILE A 58 5.35 -3.77 14.19
C ILE A 58 4.65 -4.83 15.06
N GLY A 59 4.51 -6.06 14.57
CA GLY A 59 3.97 -7.17 15.35
C GLY A 59 4.89 -7.57 16.51
N LYS A 60 4.32 -8.10 17.59
CA LYS A 60 5.02 -8.48 18.84
C LYS A 60 6.21 -9.45 18.64
N GLY A 61 6.20 -10.24 17.56
CA GLY A 61 7.25 -11.19 17.23
C GLY A 61 8.39 -10.64 16.37
N ALA A 62 8.35 -9.37 15.96
CA ALA A 62 9.35 -8.79 15.06
C ALA A 62 10.72 -8.68 15.73
N LYS A 63 11.72 -9.39 15.20
CA LYS A 63 13.12 -9.32 15.65
C LYS A 63 13.94 -8.42 14.73
N PRO A 64 14.74 -7.47 15.26
CA PRO A 64 15.64 -6.67 14.43
C PRO A 64 16.58 -7.55 13.60
N GLY A 65 16.82 -7.15 12.35
CA GLY A 65 17.80 -7.82 11.47
C GLY A 65 17.35 -9.16 10.90
N GLU A 66 16.09 -9.57 11.09
CA GLU A 66 15.54 -10.74 10.41
C GLU A 66 15.62 -10.58 8.90
N VAL A 67 16.00 -11.64 8.20
CA VAL A 67 16.17 -11.69 6.76
C VAL A 67 15.16 -12.63 6.11
N CYS A 68 14.86 -12.44 4.83
CA CYS A 68 13.99 -13.37 4.10
C CYS A 68 14.76 -14.66 3.71
N GLU A 69 14.71 -15.67 4.57
CA GLU A 69 15.34 -16.97 4.32
C GLU A 69 14.62 -17.80 3.24
N GLU A 70 13.28 -17.70 3.19
CA GLU A 70 12.44 -18.47 2.27
C GLU A 70 12.45 -17.92 0.83
N CYS A 71 12.82 -16.65 0.65
CA CYS A 71 12.92 -16.01 -0.65
C CYS A 71 13.89 -16.78 -1.57
N ARG A 72 13.58 -16.81 -2.87
CA ARG A 72 14.34 -17.59 -3.87
C ARG A 72 15.02 -16.75 -4.93
N ASP A 73 14.82 -15.44 -4.91
CA ASP A 73 15.39 -14.47 -5.85
C ASP A 73 16.40 -13.55 -5.14
N GLU A 74 16.68 -12.37 -5.70
CA GLU A 74 17.64 -11.41 -5.15
C GLU A 74 17.27 -10.86 -3.75
N ARG A 75 16.06 -11.15 -3.27
CA ARG A 75 15.58 -10.82 -1.92
C ARG A 75 15.98 -11.85 -0.87
N LYS A 76 16.53 -13.01 -1.27
CA LYS A 76 17.04 -14.01 -0.34
C LYS A 76 18.16 -13.45 0.53
N GLY A 77 18.05 -13.65 1.85
CA GLY A 77 19.03 -13.18 2.82
C GLY A 77 19.08 -11.65 2.98
N LYS A 78 18.14 -10.92 2.37
CA LYS A 78 17.99 -9.47 2.60
C LYS A 78 17.14 -9.21 3.84
N PRO A 79 17.40 -8.12 4.58
CA PRO A 79 16.56 -7.72 5.71
C PRO A 79 15.09 -7.61 5.29
N VAL A 80 14.19 -8.14 6.13
CA VAL A 80 12.74 -8.05 5.89
C VAL A 80 12.27 -6.61 5.98
N ASP A 81 12.84 -5.83 6.91
CA ASP A 81 12.61 -4.38 6.95
C ASP A 81 13.36 -3.72 5.77
N GLY A 82 12.60 -3.04 4.90
CA GLY A 82 13.05 -2.49 3.63
C GLY A 82 12.84 -3.41 2.43
N LEU A 83 12.40 -4.66 2.63
CA LEU A 83 12.20 -5.64 1.57
C LEU A 83 11.07 -5.21 0.62
N GLU A 84 11.36 -5.19 -0.68
CA GLU A 84 10.35 -4.95 -1.71
C GLU A 84 9.48 -6.20 -1.88
N ILE A 85 8.19 -6.07 -1.58
CA ILE A 85 7.24 -7.17 -1.64
C ILE A 85 6.19 -6.99 -2.72
N ILE A 86 5.93 -5.77 -3.21
CA ILE A 86 4.97 -5.51 -4.29
C ILE A 86 5.73 -5.00 -5.51
N ARG A 87 5.48 -5.58 -6.68
CA ARG A 87 6.14 -5.22 -7.94
C ARG A 87 5.19 -5.19 -9.12
N GLY A 88 5.30 -4.15 -9.94
CA GLY A 88 4.78 -4.17 -11.31
C GLY A 88 3.27 -3.97 -11.48
N ALA A 89 2.51 -3.70 -10.41
CA ALA A 89 1.07 -3.53 -10.55
C ALA A 89 0.73 -2.20 -11.26
N LYS A 90 -0.31 -2.19 -12.10
CA LYS A 90 -0.71 -1.03 -12.90
C LYS A 90 -2.20 -0.79 -12.79
N LYS A 91 -2.62 0.48 -12.93
CA LYS A 91 -4.04 0.84 -12.87
C LYS A 91 -4.78 0.21 -14.05
N ALA A 92 -5.85 -0.52 -13.77
CA ALA A 92 -6.78 -1.00 -14.77
C ALA A 92 -7.58 0.18 -15.35
N GLU A 93 -7.77 0.18 -16.67
CA GLU A 93 -8.45 1.28 -17.37
C GLU A 93 -9.89 1.46 -16.85
N GLY A 94 -10.22 2.71 -16.51
CA GLY A 94 -11.56 3.07 -16.04
C GLY A 94 -11.96 2.53 -14.66
N LYS A 95 -11.03 1.95 -13.88
CA LYS A 95 -11.33 1.36 -12.57
C LYS A 95 -10.31 1.79 -11.50
N ASP A 96 -10.76 1.90 -10.26
CA ASP A 96 -9.86 2.06 -9.10
C ASP A 96 -9.35 0.68 -8.63
N VAL A 97 -8.68 -0.01 -9.55
CA VAL A 97 -8.09 -1.33 -9.36
C VAL A 97 -6.70 -1.31 -9.97
N TRP A 98 -5.72 -1.91 -9.30
CA TRP A 98 -4.38 -2.13 -9.84
C TRP A 98 -4.08 -3.63 -9.91
N GLU A 99 -3.64 -4.11 -11.06
CA GLU A 99 -3.44 -5.53 -11.37
C GLU A 99 -2.15 -5.76 -12.17
N ASP A 100 -1.95 -6.98 -12.70
CA ASP A 100 -0.75 -7.47 -13.41
C ASP A 100 0.55 -7.57 -12.60
N GLY A 101 0.55 -7.05 -11.37
CA GLY A 101 1.71 -7.11 -10.48
C GLY A 101 1.86 -8.44 -9.75
N LYS A 102 2.93 -8.51 -8.95
CA LYS A 102 3.23 -9.60 -8.04
C LYS A 102 3.33 -9.09 -6.61
N ILE A 103 2.95 -9.95 -5.67
CA ILE A 103 3.23 -9.78 -4.24
C ILE A 103 4.00 -10.99 -3.72
N LEU A 104 5.12 -10.74 -3.04
CA LEU A 104 5.90 -11.73 -2.31
C LEU A 104 5.39 -11.84 -0.89
N ASP A 105 5.23 -13.07 -0.41
CA ASP A 105 5.08 -13.39 1.00
C ASP A 105 6.44 -13.82 1.58
N PRO A 106 7.09 -12.99 2.43
CA PRO A 106 8.38 -13.34 3.01
C PRO A 106 8.35 -14.55 3.95
N GLU A 107 7.17 -14.91 4.50
CA GLU A 107 7.03 -16.03 5.44
C GLU A 107 7.12 -17.39 4.74
N ASN A 108 6.88 -17.46 3.42
CA ASN A 108 7.00 -18.69 2.64
C ASN A 108 7.78 -18.53 1.33
N GLY A 109 8.28 -17.33 1.04
CA GLY A 109 9.12 -17.02 -0.12
C GLY A 109 8.41 -17.10 -1.47
N ARG A 110 7.07 -17.21 -1.50
CA ARG A 110 6.31 -17.35 -2.73
C ARG A 110 5.79 -16.02 -3.24
N GLU A 111 5.76 -15.89 -4.56
CA GLU A 111 5.10 -14.79 -5.24
C GLU A 111 3.71 -15.19 -5.73
N TYR A 112 2.77 -14.26 -5.60
CA TYR A 112 1.39 -14.38 -6.02
C TYR A 112 1.05 -13.27 -7.01
N THR A 113 0.10 -13.52 -7.92
CA THR A 113 -0.49 -12.43 -8.70
C THR A 113 -1.22 -11.48 -7.77
N LEU A 114 -1.02 -10.18 -7.97
CA LEU A 114 -1.51 -9.12 -7.10
C LEU A 114 -2.68 -8.38 -7.75
N ARG A 115 -3.71 -8.13 -6.95
CA ARG A 115 -4.73 -7.12 -7.23
C ARG A 115 -4.90 -6.22 -6.00
N LEU A 116 -4.85 -4.90 -6.21
CA LEU A 116 -5.05 -3.88 -5.19
C LEU A 116 -6.33 -3.10 -5.48
N THR A 117 -7.22 -2.99 -4.50
CA THR A 117 -8.47 -2.22 -4.63
C THR A 117 -8.62 -1.30 -3.42
N PRO A 118 -8.38 0.01 -3.56
CA PRO A 118 -8.73 0.97 -2.51
C PRO A 118 -10.25 0.92 -2.28
N VAL A 119 -10.67 0.92 -1.02
CA VAL A 119 -12.09 0.90 -0.62
C VAL A 119 -12.29 1.84 0.57
N ASP A 120 -13.55 2.04 0.97
CA ASP A 120 -13.90 2.89 2.13
C ASP A 120 -13.33 4.32 1.99
N GLY A 121 -13.53 4.92 0.81
CA GLY A 121 -12.97 6.22 0.46
C GLY A 121 -11.44 6.25 0.51
N GLY A 122 -10.77 5.13 0.27
CA GLY A 122 -9.31 5.04 0.31
C GLY A 122 -8.71 4.87 1.71
N LYS A 123 -9.52 4.72 2.77
CA LYS A 123 -9.05 4.41 4.13
C LYS A 123 -8.62 2.96 4.29
N LYS A 124 -9.10 2.08 3.42
CA LYS A 124 -8.77 0.65 3.40
C LYS A 124 -8.28 0.25 2.01
N LEU A 125 -7.50 -0.81 1.99
CA LEU A 125 -6.98 -1.41 0.76
C LEU A 125 -7.22 -2.91 0.80
N GLU A 126 -8.01 -3.41 -0.13
CA GLU A 126 -8.07 -4.85 -0.37
C GLU A 126 -6.82 -5.26 -1.15
N VAL A 127 -6.02 -6.15 -0.55
CA VAL A 127 -4.81 -6.72 -1.13
C VAL A 127 -5.07 -8.19 -1.40
N ARG A 128 -5.22 -8.55 -2.68
CA ARG A 128 -5.48 -9.92 -3.10
C ARG A 128 -4.24 -10.54 -3.73
N GLY A 129 -3.77 -11.63 -3.13
CA GLY A 129 -2.79 -12.55 -3.71
C GLY A 129 -3.49 -13.79 -4.27
N SER A 130 -3.18 -14.18 -5.52
CA SER A 130 -3.78 -15.37 -6.17
C SER A 130 -2.77 -16.25 -6.89
N PHE A 131 -3.06 -17.55 -6.96
CA PHE A 131 -2.45 -18.54 -7.82
C PHE A 131 -3.54 -19.22 -8.67
N GLY A 132 -3.63 -18.83 -9.93
CA GLY A 132 -4.76 -19.23 -10.79
C GLY A 132 -6.11 -18.73 -10.21
N PRO A 133 -7.15 -19.58 -10.14
CA PRO A 133 -8.46 -19.19 -9.60
C PRO A 133 -8.49 -19.08 -8.07
N PHE A 134 -7.49 -19.63 -7.38
CA PHE A 134 -7.42 -19.64 -5.93
C PHE A 134 -6.67 -18.41 -5.42
N GLY A 135 -7.21 -17.74 -4.41
CA GLY A 135 -6.55 -16.57 -3.84
C GLY A 135 -7.17 -16.16 -2.51
N ARG A 136 -6.44 -15.31 -1.80
CA ARG A 136 -6.86 -14.71 -0.53
C ARG A 136 -6.81 -13.20 -0.65
N THR A 137 -7.76 -12.55 0.00
CA THR A 137 -7.82 -11.09 0.09
C THR A 137 -7.63 -10.73 1.55
N GLN A 138 -6.68 -9.83 1.81
CA GLN A 138 -6.51 -9.18 3.10
C GLN A 138 -6.97 -7.74 3.02
N THR A 139 -7.47 -7.20 4.13
CA THR A 139 -7.78 -5.78 4.23
C THR A 139 -6.68 -5.08 5.00
N TRP A 140 -6.01 -4.14 4.35
CA TRP A 140 -5.02 -3.27 4.98
C TRP A 140 -5.66 -1.93 5.34
N VAL A 141 -5.18 -1.32 6.41
CA VAL A 141 -5.70 -0.05 6.94
C VAL A 141 -4.67 1.05 6.68
N ARG A 142 -5.12 2.20 6.15
CA ARG A 142 -4.22 3.32 5.86
C ARG A 142 -3.67 3.89 7.18
N VAL A 143 -2.38 4.20 7.19
CA VAL A 143 -1.76 4.98 8.26
C VAL A 143 -1.95 6.46 7.94
N ASN A 144 -2.58 7.19 8.86
CA ASN A 144 -2.79 8.63 8.78
C ASN A 144 -1.66 9.40 9.48
#